data_AF-A0A2R7K2V9-F1
#
_entry.id   AF-A0A2R7K2V9-F1
#
_cell.length_a   1.000
_cell.length_b   1.000
_cell.length_c   1.000
_cell.angle_alpha   90.00
_cell.angle_beta   90.00
_cell.angle_gamma   90.00
#
_symmetry.space_group_name_H-M   'P 1'
#
loop_
_entity.id
_entity.type
_entity.pdbx_description
1 polymer ?
#
loop_
_entity_poly.entity_id
_entity_poly.type
_entity_poly.pdbx_seq_one_letter_code
_entity_poly.pdbx_strand_id
1 'polypeptide(L)'
;MINFNPLALFQTKGKIKKVYREAKASYLNRIRFAVGMFYFGMGLSFATWASRIPDIKTALHLTEGDLGSILFALPMGQLVIMPFSGKMVTKFGSHRILIFSLIMYVLCLANLGLATSALQLSLGLFLFGLFGNLANIAVNTQGVYTEVLFRKTIMSSFHGM
;
A
#
# COMPACT_ATOMS: atom_id res chain seq x y z
N MET A 1 -1.80 -43.71 -2.39
CA MET A 1 -1.06 -42.54 -2.90
C MET A 1 -1.27 -41.37 -1.95
N ILE A 2 -0.22 -40.93 -1.25
CA ILE A 2 -0.28 -39.83 -0.26
C ILE A 2 -0.21 -38.51 -1.03
N ASN A 3 -1.24 -37.67 -0.92
CA ASN A 3 -1.35 -36.40 -1.62
C ASN A 3 -0.56 -35.31 -0.86
N PHE A 4 0.67 -35.05 -1.28
CA PHE A 4 1.51 -33.95 -0.79
C PHE A 4 1.12 -32.66 -1.51
N ASN A 5 0.07 -31.99 -1.03
CA ASN A 5 -0.23 -30.61 -1.43
C ASN A 5 0.26 -29.62 -0.35
N PRO A 6 1.52 -29.13 -0.41
CA PRO A 6 2.09 -28.24 0.60
C PRO A 6 1.34 -26.88 0.68
N LEU A 7 0.56 -26.53 -0.35
CA LEU A 7 -0.22 -25.29 -0.40
C LEU A 7 -1.49 -25.35 0.47
N ALA A 8 -1.94 -26.53 0.86
CA ALA A 8 -3.12 -26.68 1.73
C ALA A 8 -2.87 -26.17 3.16
N LEU A 9 -1.61 -26.17 3.62
CA LEU A 9 -1.21 -25.72 4.95
C LEU A 9 -1.28 -24.18 5.12
N PHE A 10 -1.26 -23.43 4.02
CA PHE A 10 -1.30 -21.96 4.04
C PHE A 10 -2.68 -21.37 3.69
N GLN A 11 -3.67 -22.21 3.41
CA GLN A 11 -5.05 -21.75 3.21
C GLN A 11 -5.67 -21.39 4.55
N THR A 12 -5.48 -20.14 4.99
CA THR A 12 -6.28 -19.56 6.06
C THR A 12 -7.72 -19.46 5.56
N LYS A 13 -8.56 -20.45 5.92
CA LYS A 13 -10.01 -20.40 5.68
C LYS A 13 -10.59 -19.22 6.46
N GLY A 14 -10.65 -18.05 5.82
CA GLY A 14 -11.36 -16.90 6.34
C GLY A 14 -12.79 -17.33 6.66
N LYS A 15 -13.21 -17.23 7.92
CA LYS A 15 -14.59 -17.49 8.33
C LYS A 15 -15.49 -16.44 7.70
N ILE A 16 -15.98 -16.69 6.48
CA ILE A 16 -17.00 -15.84 5.86
C ILE A 16 -18.27 -15.99 6.70
N LYS A 17 -18.71 -14.93 7.38
CA LYS A 17 -20.03 -14.93 8.04
C LYS A 17 -21.09 -15.23 6.97
N LYS A 18 -22.01 -16.17 7.27
CA LYS A 18 -23.09 -16.67 6.39
C LYS A 18 -23.85 -15.56 5.64
N VAL A 19 -23.92 -14.36 6.24
CA VAL A 19 -24.55 -13.12 5.73
C VAL A 19 -24.07 -12.70 4.33
N TYR A 20 -22.83 -13.01 3.93
CA TYR A 20 -22.29 -12.55 2.64
C TYR A 20 -22.57 -13.49 1.47
N ARG A 21 -23.20 -14.66 1.70
CA ARG A 21 -23.46 -15.65 0.64
C ARG A 21 -24.53 -15.19 -0.36
N GLU A 22 -25.34 -14.20 0.03
CA GLU A 22 -26.48 -13.65 -0.73
C GLU A 22 -26.37 -12.12 -0.90
N ALA A 23 -25.15 -11.57 -0.90
CA ALA A 23 -24.96 -10.13 -1.07
C ALA A 23 -25.41 -9.67 -2.48
N LYS A 24 -26.21 -8.61 -2.55
CA LYS A 24 -26.62 -8.01 -3.83
C LYS A 24 -25.40 -7.59 -4.66
N ALA A 25 -25.46 -7.77 -5.98
CA ALA A 25 -24.37 -7.37 -6.88
C ALA A 25 -23.96 -5.89 -6.73
N SER A 26 -24.92 -5.00 -6.44
CA SER A 26 -24.64 -3.59 -6.16
C SER A 26 -23.76 -3.37 -4.93
N TYR A 27 -23.91 -4.18 -3.88
CA TYR A 27 -23.08 -4.12 -2.67
C TYR A 27 -21.64 -4.58 -2.96
N LEU A 28 -21.49 -5.68 -3.70
CA LEU A 28 -20.18 -6.18 -4.11
C LEU A 28 -19.45 -5.17 -5.00
N ASN A 29 -20.14 -4.56 -5.96
CA ASN A 29 -19.57 -3.52 -6.82
C ASN A 29 -19.11 -2.29 -6.04
N ARG A 30 -19.84 -1.87 -4.99
CA ARG A 30 -19.41 -0.79 -4.10
C ARG A 30 -18.12 -1.12 -3.37
N ILE A 31 -17.96 -2.34 -2.87
CA ILE A 31 -16.71 -2.79 -2.22
C ILE A 31 -15.56 -2.76 -3.23
N ARG A 32 -15.78 -3.34 -4.43
CA ARG A 32 -14.77 -3.34 -5.49
C ARG A 32 -14.33 -1.93 -5.86
N PHE A 33 -15.28 -1.02 -6.03
CA PHE A 33 -14.98 0.39 -6.33
C PHE A 33 -14.21 1.05 -5.19
N ALA A 34 -14.63 0.86 -3.93
CA ALA A 34 -13.95 1.44 -2.77
C ALA A 34 -12.49 0.95 -2.65
N VAL A 35 -12.25 -0.35 -2.82
CA VAL A 35 -10.89 -0.91 -2.81
C VAL A 35 -10.07 -0.37 -3.99
N GLY A 36 -10.66 -0.30 -5.19
CA GLY A 36 -10.03 0.27 -6.37
C GLY A 36 -9.58 1.73 -6.17
N MET A 37 -10.43 2.55 -5.55
CA MET A 37 -10.09 3.95 -5.25
C MET A 37 -8.90 4.09 -4.30
N PHE A 38 -8.67 3.13 -3.40
CA PHE A 38 -7.47 3.13 -2.55
C PHE A 38 -6.19 2.85 -3.37
N TYR A 39 -6.23 1.88 -4.29
CA TYR A 39 -5.09 1.65 -5.20
C TYR A 39 -4.82 2.86 -6.08
N PHE A 40 -5.87 3.41 -6.71
CA PHE A 40 -5.77 4.60 -7.54
C PHE A 40 -5.19 5.79 -6.76
N GLY A 41 -5.69 6.06 -5.56
CA GLY A 41 -5.21 7.16 -4.72
C GLY A 41 -3.74 6.99 -4.30
N MET A 42 -3.31 5.76 -4.01
CA MET A 42 -1.90 5.46 -3.73
C MET A 42 -1.03 5.67 -4.98
N GLY A 43 -1.47 5.18 -6.14
CA GLY A 43 -0.78 5.37 -7.42
C GLY A 43 -0.65 6.84 -7.78
N LEU A 44 -1.74 7.60 -7.65
CA LEU A 44 -1.78 9.04 -7.89
C LEU A 44 -0.83 9.80 -6.94
N SER A 45 -0.80 9.43 -5.67
CA SER A 45 0.12 10.02 -4.68
C SER A 45 1.58 9.76 -5.04
N PHE A 46 1.91 8.51 -5.42
CA PHE A 46 3.26 8.16 -5.85
C PHE A 46 3.66 8.89 -7.14
N ALA A 47 2.77 8.96 -8.14
CA ALA A 47 2.99 9.67 -9.39
C ALA A 47 3.19 11.18 -9.17
N THR A 48 2.43 11.77 -8.22
CA THR A 48 2.58 13.17 -7.82
C THR A 48 3.98 13.45 -7.29
N TRP A 49 4.49 12.59 -6.40
CA TRP A 49 5.89 12.66 -5.95
C TRP A 49 6.88 12.47 -7.12
N ALA A 50 6.74 11.37 -7.87
CA ALA A 50 7.71 10.97 -8.88
C ALA A 50 7.89 12.04 -9.97
N SER A 51 6.80 12.70 -10.38
CA SER A 51 6.84 13.78 -11.38
C SER A 51 7.59 15.03 -10.91
N ARG A 52 7.77 15.22 -9.59
CA ARG A 52 8.45 16.38 -8.97
C ARG A 52 9.91 16.15 -8.63
N ILE A 53 10.43 14.95 -8.86
CA ILE A 53 11.84 14.63 -8.62
C ILE A 53 12.78 15.62 -9.34
N PRO A 54 12.57 15.98 -10.63
CA PRO A 54 13.45 16.94 -11.31
C PRO A 54 13.43 18.33 -10.67
N ASP A 55 12.24 18.85 -10.35
CA ASP A 55 12.06 20.16 -9.73
C ASP A 55 12.77 20.23 -8.36
N ILE A 56 12.61 19.19 -7.54
CA ILE A 56 13.20 19.12 -6.18
C ILE A 56 14.72 18.97 -6.24
N LYS A 57 15.23 18.18 -7.19
CA LYS A 57 16.67 18.06 -7.43
C LYS A 57 17.30 19.43 -7.72
N THR A 58 16.68 20.20 -8.61
CA THR A 58 17.15 21.55 -8.95
C THR A 58 17.01 22.51 -7.76
N ALA A 59 15.87 22.51 -7.06
CA ALA A 59 15.60 23.40 -5.93
C ALA A 59 16.56 23.19 -4.74
N LEU A 60 17.01 21.95 -4.54
CA LEU A 60 17.96 21.57 -3.48
C LEU A 60 19.42 21.53 -3.95
N HIS A 61 19.69 21.89 -5.21
CA HIS A 61 21.02 21.86 -5.83
C HIS A 61 21.73 20.51 -5.69
N LEU A 62 20.97 19.40 -5.83
CA LEU A 62 21.48 18.05 -5.63
C LEU A 62 22.26 17.54 -6.84
N THR A 63 23.39 16.89 -6.59
CA THR A 63 24.07 16.10 -7.61
C THR A 63 23.30 14.81 -7.91
N GLU A 64 23.64 14.10 -8.99
CA GLU A 64 23.07 12.77 -9.26
C GLU A 64 23.33 11.77 -8.14
N GLY A 65 24.53 11.83 -7.55
CA GLY A 65 24.94 10.95 -6.45
C GLY A 65 24.13 11.22 -5.17
N ASP A 66 23.88 12.49 -4.86
CA ASP A 66 23.05 12.88 -3.72
C ASP A 66 21.61 12.42 -3.91
N LEU A 67 21.04 12.67 -5.10
CA LEU A 67 19.68 12.27 -5.41
C LEU A 67 19.51 10.75 -5.32
N GLY A 68 20.42 9.98 -5.92
CA GLY A 68 20.39 8.51 -5.84
C GLY A 68 20.44 8.01 -4.39
N SER A 69 21.31 8.60 -3.57
CA SER A 69 21.43 8.26 -2.15
C SER A 69 20.16 8.58 -1.35
N ILE A 70 19.55 9.74 -1.63
CA ILE A 70 18.30 10.17 -0.98
C ILE A 70 17.13 9.28 -1.40
N LEU A 71 17.02 8.95 -2.70
CA LEU A 71 15.95 8.07 -3.20
C LEU A 71 16.02 6.67 -2.62
N PHE A 72 17.21 6.18 -2.23
CA PHE A 72 17.38 4.90 -1.55
C PHE A 72 16.69 4.84 -0.18
N ALA A 73 16.41 5.99 0.45
CA ALA A 73 15.67 6.04 1.72
C ALA A 73 14.26 5.46 1.60
N LEU A 74 13.61 5.62 0.43
CA LEU A 74 12.26 5.10 0.17
C LEU A 74 12.20 3.57 0.28
N PRO A 75 12.95 2.76 -0.51
CA PRO A 75 12.93 1.31 -0.38
C PRO A 75 13.43 0.83 0.98
N MET A 76 14.34 1.55 1.63
CA MET A 76 14.75 1.24 3.01
C MET A 76 13.58 1.31 3.98
N GLY A 77 12.76 2.36 3.92
CA GLY A 77 11.54 2.48 4.74
C GLY A 77 10.55 1.33 4.48
N GLN A 78 10.39 0.94 3.21
CA GLN A 78 9.54 -0.20 2.83
C GLN A 78 10.02 -1.51 3.46
N LEU A 79 11.33 -1.78 3.40
CA LEU A 79 11.93 -2.99 3.96
C LEU A 79 11.82 -3.05 5.48
N VAL A 80 12.05 -1.92 6.16
CA VAL A 80 12.01 -1.84 7.63
C VAL A 80 10.62 -2.22 8.17
N ILE A 81 9.54 -1.77 7.54
CA ILE A 81 8.18 -2.04 8.03
C ILE A 81 7.65 -3.41 7.61
N MET A 82 8.17 -3.98 6.52
CA MET A 82 7.68 -5.22 5.92
C MET A 82 7.43 -6.36 6.93
N PRO A 83 8.35 -6.72 7.85
CA PRO A 83 8.10 -7.80 8.81
C PRO A 83 7.03 -7.48 9.86
N PHE A 84 6.72 -6.19 10.07
CA PHE A 84 5.74 -5.74 11.06
C PHE A 84 4.35 -5.58 10.45
N SER A 85 4.25 -5.16 9.18
CA SER A 85 2.99 -4.88 8.49
C SER A 85 2.00 -6.05 8.58
N GLY A 86 2.45 -7.28 8.32
CA GLY A 86 1.58 -8.46 8.42
C GLY A 86 1.00 -8.65 9.82
N LYS A 87 1.84 -8.55 10.86
CA LYS A 87 1.41 -8.65 12.26
C LYS A 87 0.43 -7.54 12.65
N MET A 88 0.69 -6.31 12.22
CA MET A 88 -0.18 -5.16 12.47
C MET A 88 -1.54 -5.35 11.81
N VAL A 89 -1.58 -5.76 10.55
CA VAL A 89 -2.80 -6.02 9.80
C VAL A 89 -3.62 -7.15 10.42
N THR A 90 -2.98 -8.25 10.83
CA THR A 90 -3.67 -9.37 11.51
C THR A 90 -4.20 -8.96 12.88
N LYS A 91 -3.44 -8.19 13.66
CA LYS A 91 -3.81 -7.81 15.04
C LYS A 91 -4.87 -6.71 15.10
N PHE A 92 -4.71 -5.66 14.28
CA PHE A 92 -5.54 -4.45 14.34
C PHE A 92 -6.59 -4.38 13.23
N GLY A 93 -6.51 -5.26 12.23
CA GLY A 93 -7.38 -5.30 11.07
C GLY A 93 -6.88 -4.42 9.93
N SER A 94 -6.94 -4.96 8.71
CA SER A 94 -6.49 -4.29 7.47
C SER A 94 -7.20 -2.97 7.21
N HIS A 95 -8.49 -2.84 7.52
CA HIS A 95 -9.22 -1.59 7.28
C HIS A 95 -8.69 -0.42 8.12
N ARG A 96 -8.47 -0.65 9.43
CA ARG A 96 -7.96 0.40 10.34
C ARG A 96 -6.52 0.77 10.01
N ILE A 97 -5.69 -0.25 9.74
CA ILE A 97 -4.31 -0.02 9.32
C ILE A 97 -4.26 0.76 8.00
N LEU A 98 -5.10 0.41 7.02
CA LEU A 98 -5.14 1.10 5.73
C LEU A 98 -5.41 2.61 5.89
N ILE A 99 -6.47 2.98 6.62
CA ILE A 99 -6.82 4.38 6.86
C ILE A 99 -5.67 5.12 7.56
N PHE A 100 -5.13 4.53 8.64
CA PHE A 100 -4.01 5.12 9.37
C PHE A 100 -2.79 5.34 8.47
N SER A 101 -2.38 4.30 7.74
CA SER A 101 -1.21 4.38 6.86
C SER A 101 -1.41 5.35 5.72
N LEU A 102 -2.63 5.49 5.17
CA LEU A 102 -2.92 6.45 4.10
C LEU A 102 -2.85 7.89 4.58
N ILE A 103 -3.38 8.18 5.77
CA ILE A 103 -3.26 9.52 6.37
C ILE A 103 -1.78 9.87 6.52
N MET A 104 -0.99 8.96 7.10
CA MET A 104 0.45 9.18 7.26
C MET A 104 1.17 9.29 5.92
N TYR A 105 0.78 8.51 4.92
CA TYR A 105 1.35 8.54 3.57
C TYR A 105 1.14 9.89 2.88
N VAL A 106 -0.07 10.47 2.97
CA VAL A 106 -0.38 11.80 2.41
C VAL A 106 0.33 12.91 3.20
N LEU A 107 0.42 12.80 4.53
CA LEU A 107 1.20 13.75 5.34
C LEU A 107 2.68 13.73 4.96
N CYS A 108 3.25 12.55 4.69
CA CYS A 108 4.61 12.42 4.20
C CYS A 108 4.74 13.06 2.80
N LEU A 109 3.79 12.82 1.89
CA LEU A 109 3.80 13.46 0.56
C LEU A 109 3.83 15.00 0.65
N ALA A 110 3.01 15.58 1.52
CA ALA A 110 3.01 17.03 1.75
C ALA A 110 4.38 17.50 2.28
N ASN A 111 5.00 16.73 3.17
CA ASN A 111 6.33 17.04 3.70
C ASN A 111 7.43 16.99 2.61
N LEU A 112 7.33 16.08 1.64
CA LEU A 112 8.26 16.00 0.50
C LEU A 112 8.24 17.29 -0.33
N GLY A 113 7.06 17.85 -0.57
CA GLY A 113 6.91 19.13 -1.29
C GLY A 113 7.40 20.35 -0.52
N LEU A 114 7.55 20.23 0.80
CA LEU A 114 8.06 21.29 1.70
C LEU A 114 9.53 21.07 2.08
N ALA A 115 10.23 20.15 1.41
CA ALA A 115 11.62 19.86 1.71
C ALA A 115 12.53 21.04 1.35
N THR A 116 13.26 21.57 2.33
CA THR A 116 14.27 22.64 2.13
C THR A 116 15.70 22.14 2.29
N SER A 117 15.88 20.85 2.60
CA SER A 117 17.20 20.22 2.77
C SER A 117 17.19 18.75 2.35
N ALA A 118 18.36 18.24 1.97
CA ALA A 118 18.58 16.84 1.61
C ALA A 118 18.16 15.86 2.72
N LEU A 119 18.50 16.19 3.98
CA LEU A 119 18.18 15.34 5.13
C LEU A 119 16.67 15.25 5.37
N GLN A 120 15.97 16.39 5.31
CA GLN A 120 14.50 16.41 5.43
C GLN A 120 13.85 15.58 4.33
N LEU A 121 14.33 15.72 3.09
CA LEU A 121 13.84 14.94 1.96
C LEU A 121 14.07 13.43 2.17
N SER A 122 15.26 13.04 2.62
CA SER A 122 15.60 11.64 2.91
C SER A 122 14.72 11.03 4.00
N LEU A 123 14.53 11.73 5.12
CA LEU A 123 13.63 11.29 6.19
C LEU A 123 12.17 11.21 5.72
N GLY A 124 11.71 12.21 4.96
CA GLY A 124 10.39 12.22 4.34
C GLY A 124 10.19 11.02 3.43
N LEU A 125 11.18 10.68 2.60
CA LEU A 125 11.11 9.53 1.69
C LEU A 125 11.13 8.20 2.42
N PHE A 126 11.93 8.09 3.48
CA PHE A 126 11.92 6.92 4.35
C PHE A 126 10.53 6.68 4.94
N LEU A 127 9.91 7.72 5.51
CA LEU A 127 8.56 7.62 6.09
C LEU A 127 7.49 7.39 5.00
N PHE A 128 7.62 8.03 3.85
CA PHE A 128 6.74 7.83 2.70
C PHE A 128 6.79 6.37 2.21
N GLY A 129 7.99 5.79 2.09
CA GLY A 129 8.17 4.36 1.78
C GLY A 129 7.59 3.45 2.86
N LEU A 130 7.85 3.76 4.14
CA LEU A 130 7.34 3.01 5.28
C LEU A 130 5.80 2.96 5.30
N PHE A 131 5.14 4.11 5.28
CA PHE A 131 3.67 4.15 5.31
C PHE A 131 3.05 3.68 3.99
N GLY A 132 3.74 3.91 2.86
CA GLY A 132 3.33 3.39 1.56
C GLY A 132 3.30 1.86 1.53
N ASN A 133 4.33 1.18 2.08
CA ASN A 133 4.34 -0.27 2.15
C ASN A 133 3.33 -0.83 3.16
N LEU A 134 3.13 -0.15 4.29
CA LEU A 134 2.10 -0.51 5.26
C LEU A 134 0.69 -0.42 4.65
N ALA A 135 0.42 0.67 3.91
CA ALA A 135 -0.82 0.85 3.15
C ALA A 135 -0.98 -0.21 2.07
N ASN A 136 0.10 -0.53 1.34
CA ASN A 136 0.08 -1.54 0.28
C ASN A 136 -0.29 -2.93 0.83
N ILE A 137 0.31 -3.35 1.93
CA ILE A 137 -0.01 -4.63 2.56
C ILE A 137 -1.46 -4.63 3.08
N ALA A 138 -1.93 -3.52 3.65
CA ALA A 138 -3.29 -3.40 4.14
C ALA A 138 -4.34 -3.43 3.01
N VAL A 139 -4.12 -2.70 1.90
CA VAL A 139 -5.03 -2.68 0.76
C VAL A 139 -5.02 -4.00 -0.01
N ASN A 140 -3.86 -4.64 -0.19
CA ASN A 140 -3.78 -6.01 -0.74
C ASN A 140 -4.57 -6.98 0.13
N THR A 141 -4.51 -6.86 1.45
CA THR A 141 -5.33 -7.68 2.33
C THR A 141 -6.83 -7.41 2.12
N GLN A 142 -7.26 -6.15 1.95
CA GLN A 142 -8.65 -5.81 1.57
C GLN A 142 -9.04 -6.36 0.19
N GLY A 143 -8.13 -6.36 -0.78
CA GLY A 143 -8.33 -6.95 -2.10
C GLY A 143 -8.59 -8.45 -2.01
N VAL A 144 -7.79 -9.19 -1.23
CA VAL A 144 -7.97 -10.65 -1.02
C VAL A 144 -9.31 -10.92 -0.35
N TYR A 145 -9.70 -10.13 0.67
CA TYR A 145 -11.04 -10.24 1.26
C TYR A 145 -12.15 -10.01 0.22
N THR A 146 -11.95 -9.08 -0.70
CA THR A 146 -12.89 -8.79 -1.78
C THR A 146 -12.97 -9.95 -2.79
N GLU A 147 -11.84 -10.55 -3.17
CA GLU A 147 -11.83 -11.75 -4.02
C GLU A 147 -12.61 -12.92 -3.41
N VAL A 148 -12.43 -13.14 -2.10
CA VAL A 148 -13.16 -14.18 -1.36
C VAL A 148 -14.68 -13.93 -1.38
N LEU A 149 -15.10 -12.65 -1.31
CA LEU A 149 -16.52 -12.28 -1.42
C LEU A 149 -17.07 -12.49 -2.85
N PHE A 150 -16.29 -12.14 -3.87
CA PHE A 150 -16.66 -12.28 -5.28
C PHE A 150 -16.53 -13.72 -5.81
N ARG A 151 -15.79 -14.60 -5.11
CA ARG A 151 -15.39 -15.95 -5.55
C ARG A 151 -14.70 -15.95 -6.92
N LYS A 152 -13.98 -14.88 -7.21
CA LYS A 152 -13.25 -14.66 -8.46
C LYS A 152 -11.94 -13.95 -8.14
N THR A 153 -10.89 -14.30 -8.87
CA THR A 153 -9.63 -13.56 -8.84
C THR A 153 -9.84 -12.22 -9.56
N ILE A 154 -9.84 -11.13 -8.80
CA ILE A 154 -10.09 -9.76 -9.30
C ILE A 154 -8.99 -8.78 -8.87
N MET A 155 -7.97 -9.23 -8.12
CA MET A 155 -6.86 -8.41 -7.63
C MET A 155 -6.09 -7.70 -8.73
N SER A 156 -5.88 -8.38 -9.87
CA SER A 156 -5.19 -7.82 -11.03
C SER A 156 -5.90 -6.58 -11.57
N SER A 157 -7.24 -6.55 -11.53
CA SER A 157 -8.01 -5.39 -11.96
C SER A 157 -7.83 -4.17 -11.07
N PHE A 158 -7.38 -4.35 -9.81
CA PHE A 158 -7.09 -3.23 -8.91
C PHE A 158 -5.76 -2.57 -9.18
N HIS A 159 -4.75 -3.33 -9.59
CA HIS A 159 -3.40 -2.78 -9.88
C HIS A 159 -3.32 -2.03 -11.21
N GLY A 160 -4.30 -2.24 -12.11
CA GLY A 160 -4.41 -1.52 -13.39
C GLY A 160 -5.32 -0.30 -13.37
N MET A 161 -5.76 0.15 -12.18
CA MET A 161 -6.60 1.36 -12.02
C MET A 161 -5.77 2.62 -11.84
#